data_AF-A0AAN6LVM4-F1
#
_entry.id   AF-A0AAN6LVM4-F1
#
_cell.length_a   1.000
_cell.length_b   1.000
_cell.length_c   1.000
_cell.angle_alpha   90.00
_cell.angle_beta   90.00
_cell.angle_gamma   90.00
#
_symmetry.space_group_name_H-M   'P 1'
#
loop_
_entity.id
_entity.type
_entity.pdbx_description
1 polymer ?
#
loop_
_entity_poly.entity_id
_entity_poly.type
_entity_poly.pdbx_seq_one_letter_code
_entity_poly.pdbx_strand_id
1 'polypeptide(L)'
;MKLGVALAVGSFVIGAAAHPLNVKRAVLTEVVYVTETVADVVVYVDENGAPYLTSTVERVTSILSTSAEPTVVPTSAPIESPSPAPASPPPPSSSAEPSVVAVQNIVPTSSSVPPPPPPPPEPTPTSSPPPPPPPAPTSEAPTPTPEPAAPSPEPSQSVHALEAPEPKPSVSSSDSFPLGITYDPYKGSADKVDCKTADEIAADFGKMKEFGIVRIYGNDCGQIPVAVRSAKLNGQKLMGGIYAPLQSIDEVVGAMAGAVKQYNGGNWDIFGLVSVENERVNAKAMTASDAQSTIEQARKALRQAGYNGPVGAVETAPAVIDNPGVCTTSDVVMVNIHAWFDPNTKAADAGKFVKSEIARVKKACGGKHVVVTESGWPHQGDNHDQAVASPEAQKAAISSIRAEFSSDLFLFNAFDTLWKSDDASTFNAEKYWGVL
;
A
#
# COMPACT_ATOMS: atom_id res chain seq x y z
N MET A 1 -61.94 20.00 30.27
CA MET A 1 -61.69 18.86 29.37
C MET A 1 -60.76 19.29 28.25
N LYS A 2 -59.45 19.06 28.43
CA LYS A 2 -58.39 19.12 27.42
C LYS A 2 -57.42 18.02 27.84
N LEU A 3 -57.14 17.07 26.96
CA LEU A 3 -56.16 16.00 27.19
C LEU A 3 -55.11 16.11 26.07
N GLY A 4 -53.90 16.51 26.46
CA GLY A 4 -52.68 16.37 25.67
C GLY A 4 -51.77 15.39 26.38
N VAL A 5 -51.13 14.50 25.63
CA VAL A 5 -50.15 13.54 26.17
C VAL A 5 -48.77 13.98 25.68
N ALA A 6 -47.94 14.36 26.63
CA ALA A 6 -46.48 14.46 26.52
C ALA A 6 -45.88 13.32 27.34
N LEU A 7 -44.94 12.56 26.78
CA LEU A 7 -44.16 11.59 27.54
C LEU A 7 -42.89 12.28 28.05
N ALA A 8 -42.77 12.34 29.37
CA ALA A 8 -41.63 12.86 30.10
C ALA A 8 -40.69 11.73 30.52
N VAL A 9 -39.41 12.08 30.52
CA VAL A 9 -38.27 11.32 31.03
C VAL A 9 -38.39 11.18 32.55
N GLY A 10 -38.21 9.96 33.07
CA GLY A 10 -38.20 9.66 34.51
C GLY A 10 -36.90 8.99 34.93
N SER A 11 -36.06 9.75 35.64
CA SER A 11 -34.85 9.29 36.30
C SER A 11 -35.18 8.46 37.55
N PHE A 12 -34.49 7.34 37.76
CA PHE A 12 -34.38 6.69 39.07
C PHE A 12 -32.92 6.78 39.54
N VAL A 13 -32.72 7.42 40.68
CA VAL A 13 -31.46 7.47 41.43
C VAL A 13 -31.53 6.39 42.50
N ILE A 14 -30.60 5.44 42.48
CA ILE A 14 -30.22 4.64 43.65
C ILE A 14 -28.73 4.85 43.83
N GLY A 15 -28.35 5.53 44.91
CA GLY A 15 -26.97 5.64 45.35
C GLY A 15 -26.56 4.42 46.17
N ALA A 16 -25.42 3.82 45.84
CA ALA A 16 -24.62 3.02 46.76
C ALA A 16 -23.17 2.98 46.27
N ALA A 17 -22.28 3.54 47.09
CA ALA A 17 -20.83 3.31 47.18
C ALA A 17 -20.03 3.10 45.88
N ALA A 18 -19.27 4.13 45.48
CA ALA A 18 -18.11 3.96 44.63
C ALA A 18 -17.07 3.06 45.33
N HIS A 19 -16.90 1.84 44.86
CA HIS A 19 -15.68 1.06 45.03
C HIS A 19 -14.93 1.07 43.69
N PRO A 20 -13.64 1.44 43.65
CA PRO A 20 -12.89 1.37 42.41
C PRO A 20 -12.69 -0.11 42.05
N LEU A 21 -13.37 -0.57 41.00
CA LEU A 21 -13.10 -1.86 40.36
C LEU A 21 -11.74 -1.78 39.65
N ASN A 22 -10.66 -1.96 40.42
CA ASN A 22 -9.34 -2.32 39.88
C ASN A 22 -9.38 -3.80 39.43
N VAL A 23 -10.12 -4.10 38.38
CA VAL A 23 -10.00 -5.39 37.70
C VAL A 23 -8.94 -5.23 36.62
N LYS A 24 -7.69 -5.56 36.96
CA LYS A 24 -6.64 -5.79 35.97
C LYS A 24 -7.11 -6.95 35.08
N ARG A 25 -7.54 -6.66 33.85
CA ARG A 25 -7.69 -7.69 32.82
C ARG A 25 -6.30 -8.18 32.46
N ALA A 26 -5.97 -9.41 32.82
CA ALA A 26 -4.77 -10.07 32.31
C ALA A 26 -5.02 -10.34 30.82
N VAL A 27 -4.32 -9.60 29.95
CA VAL A 27 -4.19 -9.98 28.55
C VAL A 27 -3.22 -11.15 28.53
N LEU A 28 -3.72 -12.36 28.29
CA LEU A 28 -2.86 -13.50 27.96
C LEU A 28 -2.44 -13.31 26.51
N THR A 29 -1.23 -12.81 26.27
CA THR A 29 -0.63 -12.81 24.95
C THR A 29 -0.08 -14.22 24.70
N GLU A 30 -0.80 -15.03 23.94
CA GLU A 30 -0.29 -16.31 23.46
C GLU A 30 0.61 -16.03 22.25
N VAL A 31 1.93 -16.10 22.46
CA VAL A 31 2.91 -16.01 21.37
C VAL A 31 3.15 -17.42 20.84
N VAL A 32 2.56 -17.73 19.70
CA VAL A 32 2.83 -18.98 18.98
C VAL A 32 4.10 -18.79 18.16
N TYR A 33 5.18 -19.46 18.54
CA TYR A 33 6.40 -19.53 17.73
C TYR A 33 6.25 -20.67 16.72
N VAL A 34 6.17 -20.34 15.43
CA VAL A 34 6.24 -21.33 14.34
C VAL A 34 7.68 -21.38 13.86
N THR A 35 8.36 -22.48 14.12
CA THR A 35 9.72 -22.72 13.62
C THR A 35 9.63 -23.50 12.32
N GLU A 36 9.69 -22.82 11.17
CA GLU A 36 9.88 -23.49 9.88
C GLU A 36 11.37 -23.71 9.61
N THR A 37 11.74 -24.94 9.21
CA THR A 37 13.10 -25.25 8.76
C THR A 37 13.15 -25.02 7.25
N VAL A 38 13.82 -23.95 6.81
CA VAL A 38 14.08 -23.66 5.39
C VAL A 38 15.52 -24.02 5.05
N ALA A 39 15.74 -24.55 3.84
CA ALA A 39 17.02 -25.13 3.44
C ALA A 39 18.15 -24.08 3.35
N ASP A 40 17.84 -22.83 2.97
CA ASP A 40 18.81 -21.76 2.81
C ASP A 40 18.25 -20.40 3.28
N VAL A 41 19.00 -19.72 4.16
CA VAL A 41 18.69 -18.36 4.66
C VAL A 41 19.88 -17.45 4.37
N VAL A 42 19.64 -16.34 3.70
CA VAL A 42 20.61 -15.24 3.54
C VAL A 42 20.36 -14.22 4.64
N VAL A 43 21.38 -13.96 5.45
CA VAL A 43 21.35 -12.94 6.51
C VAL A 43 22.19 -11.74 6.04
N TYR A 44 21.56 -10.60 5.85
CA TYR A 44 22.23 -9.34 5.52
C TYR A 44 22.65 -8.66 6.81
N VAL A 45 23.94 -8.35 6.92
CA VAL A 45 24.55 -7.66 8.05
C VAL A 45 25.03 -6.28 7.64
N ASP A 46 24.98 -5.33 8.57
CA ASP A 46 25.54 -4.00 8.38
C ASP A 46 27.08 -4.02 8.44
N GLU A 47 27.69 -2.83 8.29
CA GLU A 47 29.13 -2.63 8.39
C GLU A 47 29.75 -3.03 9.75
N ASN A 48 28.92 -3.19 10.78
CA ASN A 48 29.31 -3.63 12.12
C ASN A 48 29.01 -5.12 12.36
N GLY A 49 28.52 -5.84 11.36
CA GLY A 49 28.15 -7.26 11.45
C GLY A 49 26.80 -7.51 12.11
N ALA A 50 25.99 -6.47 12.34
CA ALA A 50 24.65 -6.62 12.93
C ALA A 50 23.63 -7.00 11.84
N PRO A 51 22.87 -8.09 12.01
CA PRO A 51 21.88 -8.50 11.03
C PRO A 51 20.72 -7.49 10.99
N TYR A 52 20.39 -7.00 9.79
CA TYR A 52 19.26 -6.08 9.60
C TYR A 52 18.19 -6.61 8.65
N LEU A 53 18.48 -7.67 7.89
CA LEU A 53 17.51 -8.30 7.01
C LEU A 53 17.82 -9.79 6.85
N THR A 54 16.79 -10.62 6.76
CA THR A 54 16.90 -12.02 6.35
C THR A 54 16.03 -12.26 5.13
N SER A 55 16.52 -13.07 4.18
CA SER A 55 15.80 -13.47 2.98
C SER A 55 16.01 -14.96 2.71
N THR A 56 15.08 -15.60 2.01
CA THR A 56 15.15 -17.01 1.62
C THR A 56 15.23 -17.12 0.09
N VAL A 57 16.06 -18.04 -0.41
CA VAL A 57 16.20 -18.30 -1.84
C VAL A 57 15.37 -19.54 -2.18
N GLU A 58 14.25 -19.32 -2.89
CA GLU A 58 13.31 -20.31 -3.48
C GLU A 58 12.78 -21.47 -2.59
N ARG A 59 11.45 -21.62 -2.59
CA ARG A 59 10.72 -22.67 -1.86
C ARG A 59 10.86 -24.03 -2.55
N VAL A 60 11.46 -25.00 -1.87
CA VAL A 60 11.22 -26.43 -2.18
C VAL A 60 9.81 -26.79 -1.67
N THR A 61 8.88 -26.98 -2.60
CA THR A 61 7.53 -27.48 -2.30
C THR A 61 7.58 -28.95 -1.90
N SER A 62 7.11 -29.25 -0.67
CA SER A 62 6.52 -30.52 -0.19
C SER A 62 7.17 -31.03 1.10
N ILE A 63 6.51 -30.80 2.24
CA ILE A 63 6.32 -31.82 3.28
C ILE A 63 4.94 -31.66 3.94
N LEU A 64 4.27 -32.79 4.18
CA LEU A 64 2.98 -32.89 4.85
C LEU A 64 3.14 -32.56 6.35
N SER A 65 2.43 -31.54 6.82
CA SER A 65 2.34 -31.21 8.24
C SER A 65 1.22 -32.03 8.90
N THR A 66 1.61 -32.91 9.82
CA THR A 66 0.68 -33.62 10.71
C THR A 66 0.40 -32.74 11.93
N SER A 67 -0.84 -32.31 12.10
CA SER A 67 -1.29 -31.55 13.27
C SER A 67 -1.37 -32.46 14.49
N ALA A 68 -0.67 -32.11 15.57
CA ALA A 68 -0.87 -32.71 16.89
C ALA A 68 -1.86 -31.85 17.69
N GLU A 69 -2.96 -32.44 18.14
CA GLU A 69 -3.91 -31.79 19.06
C GLU A 69 -3.26 -31.52 20.43
N PRO A 70 -3.59 -30.40 21.10
CA PRO A 70 -3.02 -30.08 22.40
C PRO A 70 -3.65 -30.95 23.51
N THR A 71 -2.79 -31.59 24.30
CA THR A 71 -3.14 -32.32 25.51
C THR A 71 -3.50 -31.34 26.63
N VAL A 72 -4.78 -31.33 27.04
CA VAL A 72 -5.24 -30.60 28.23
C VAL A 72 -4.88 -31.40 29.49
N VAL A 73 -4.12 -30.81 30.40
CA VAL A 73 -3.85 -31.36 31.74
C VAL A 73 -4.92 -30.87 32.72
N PRO A 74 -5.72 -31.75 33.36
CA PRO A 74 -6.67 -31.30 34.38
C PRO A 74 -6.01 -31.25 35.77
N THR A 75 -6.26 -30.17 36.52
CA THR A 75 -5.93 -30.05 37.94
C THR A 75 -7.18 -30.24 38.79
N SER A 76 -7.00 -31.00 39.88
CA SER A 76 -7.83 -31.19 41.08
C SER A 76 -9.13 -32.02 40.98
N ALA A 77 -9.13 -33.14 41.70
CA ALA A 77 -10.28 -33.94 42.15
C ALA A 77 -10.93 -33.30 43.40
N PRO A 78 -12.17 -33.69 43.78
CA PRO A 78 -12.31 -34.75 44.80
C PRO A 78 -13.50 -35.74 44.66
N ILE A 79 -13.19 -37.02 44.95
CA ILE A 79 -13.85 -38.02 45.86
C ILE A 79 -15.26 -38.62 45.56
N GLU A 80 -15.28 -39.98 45.51
CA GLU A 80 -16.34 -41.03 45.75
C GLU A 80 -17.54 -41.15 44.77
N SER A 81 -18.09 -42.32 44.36
CA SER A 81 -17.94 -43.78 44.65
C SER A 81 -18.70 -44.60 43.53
N PRO A 82 -18.80 -45.96 43.52
CA PRO A 82 -18.62 -46.81 42.32
C PRO A 82 -19.87 -47.32 41.55
N SER A 83 -19.64 -47.75 40.28
CA SER A 83 -20.17 -48.89 39.45
C SER A 83 -21.46 -49.64 39.83
N PRO A 84 -22.26 -50.24 38.90
CA PRO A 84 -21.76 -51.23 37.92
C PRO A 84 -22.39 -51.27 36.50
N ALA A 85 -21.66 -51.89 35.56
CA ALA A 85 -22.16 -52.45 34.28
C ALA A 85 -22.73 -53.88 34.51
N PRO A 86 -23.04 -54.74 33.50
CA PRO A 86 -23.28 -54.56 32.05
C PRO A 86 -24.55 -55.31 31.54
N ALA A 87 -24.89 -55.21 30.25
CA ALA A 87 -25.59 -56.30 29.52
C ALA A 87 -25.39 -56.22 28.00
N SER A 88 -24.94 -57.32 27.40
CA SER A 88 -24.84 -57.62 25.96
C SER A 88 -25.85 -58.75 25.60
N PRO A 89 -25.76 -59.38 24.40
CA PRO A 89 -26.46 -59.16 23.11
C PRO A 89 -27.50 -60.29 22.82
N PRO A 90 -28.10 -60.50 21.60
CA PRO A 90 -27.48 -61.26 20.48
C PRO A 90 -28.12 -60.96 19.05
N PRO A 91 -28.07 -61.83 18.00
CA PRO A 91 -27.15 -61.77 16.86
C PRO A 91 -27.85 -61.86 15.45
N PRO A 92 -27.28 -62.46 14.37
CA PRO A 92 -26.75 -61.73 13.20
C PRO A 92 -27.46 -62.05 11.87
N SER A 93 -27.08 -61.37 10.78
CA SER A 93 -27.29 -61.90 9.42
C SER A 93 -26.02 -61.79 8.56
N SER A 94 -25.59 -62.97 8.13
CA SER A 94 -24.75 -63.37 6.98
C SER A 94 -24.93 -62.50 5.73
N SER A 95 -24.02 -62.35 4.75
CA SER A 95 -22.96 -63.24 4.25
C SER A 95 -22.10 -62.50 3.19
N ALA A 96 -20.95 -63.09 2.88
CA ALA A 96 -20.16 -63.02 1.64
C ALA A 96 -19.01 -61.97 1.52
N GLU A 97 -17.84 -62.40 1.99
CA GLU A 97 -16.53 -62.25 1.33
C GLU A 97 -16.30 -63.43 0.33
N PRO A 98 -15.25 -63.51 -0.53
CA PRO A 98 -13.89 -62.96 -0.32
C PRO A 98 -13.16 -62.38 -1.56
N SER A 99 -12.06 -61.66 -1.33
CA SER A 99 -10.72 -62.05 -1.83
C SER A 99 -9.61 -61.16 -1.29
N VAL A 100 -8.51 -61.82 -0.93
CA VAL A 100 -7.39 -61.37 -0.08
C VAL A 100 -6.17 -61.10 -0.96
N VAL A 101 -5.43 -60.02 -0.69
CA VAL A 101 -4.01 -59.90 -1.10
C VAL A 101 -3.21 -59.44 0.13
N ALA A 102 -2.13 -60.18 0.38
CA ALA A 102 -1.34 -60.20 1.59
C ALA A 102 -0.48 -58.94 1.81
N VAL A 103 -0.39 -58.51 3.06
CA VAL A 103 0.61 -57.56 3.57
C VAL A 103 1.68 -58.37 4.31
N GLN A 104 2.94 -58.22 3.92
CA GLN A 104 4.08 -58.77 4.64
C GLN A 104 4.56 -57.77 5.70
N ASN A 105 4.69 -58.25 6.94
CA ASN A 105 5.35 -57.59 8.04
C ASN A 105 6.87 -57.51 7.79
N ILE A 106 7.45 -56.32 7.95
CA ILE A 106 8.90 -56.14 8.11
C ILE A 106 9.15 -55.60 9.51
N VAL A 107 10.03 -56.30 10.23
CA VAL A 107 10.51 -56.04 11.59
C VAL A 107 11.44 -54.81 11.59
N PRO A 108 11.37 -53.88 12.57
CA PRO A 108 12.36 -52.82 12.68
C PRO A 108 13.60 -53.31 13.43
N THR A 109 14.75 -53.17 12.77
CA THR A 109 16.09 -53.47 13.32
C THR A 109 16.74 -52.19 13.83
N SER A 110 17.33 -52.32 15.03
CA SER A 110 18.25 -51.47 15.78
C SER A 110 18.70 -50.09 15.27
N SER A 111 18.57 -49.14 16.18
CA SER A 111 19.08 -47.78 16.23
C SER A 111 20.61 -47.66 16.08
N SER A 112 21.05 -46.70 15.26
CA SER A 112 22.37 -46.06 15.39
C SER A 112 22.16 -44.55 15.58
N VAL A 113 22.46 -44.08 16.78
CA VAL A 113 22.41 -42.66 17.17
C VAL A 113 23.62 -41.94 16.56
N PRO A 114 23.46 -40.84 15.80
CA PRO A 114 24.59 -40.02 15.37
C PRO A 114 25.16 -39.22 16.56
N PRO A 115 26.49 -39.00 16.61
CA PRO A 115 27.12 -38.27 17.70
C PRO A 115 26.69 -36.79 17.72
N PRO A 116 26.66 -36.16 18.91
CA PRO A 116 26.31 -34.76 19.04
C PRO A 116 27.36 -33.85 18.37
N PRO A 117 26.95 -32.67 17.88
CA PRO A 117 27.87 -31.69 17.30
C PRO A 117 28.83 -31.14 18.37
N PRO A 118 30.03 -30.70 17.96
CA PRO A 118 31.01 -30.12 18.88
C PRO A 118 30.50 -28.81 19.50
N PRO A 119 30.94 -28.48 20.72
CA PRO A 119 30.56 -27.23 21.37
C PRO A 119 31.11 -26.00 20.62
N PRO A 120 30.44 -24.84 20.74
CA PRO A 120 30.92 -23.60 20.13
C PRO A 120 32.29 -23.18 20.71
N PRO A 121 33.13 -22.47 19.93
CA PRO A 121 34.38 -21.94 20.44
C PRO A 121 34.14 -20.91 21.56
N GLU A 122 34.96 -20.99 22.59
CA GLU A 122 34.95 -20.13 23.77
C GLU A 122 35.28 -18.67 23.37
N PRO A 123 34.61 -17.64 23.94
CA PRO A 123 34.83 -16.26 23.57
C PRO A 123 36.25 -15.81 23.97
N THR A 124 37.01 -15.31 23.00
CA THR A 124 38.26 -14.61 23.23
C THR A 124 38.02 -13.32 24.04
N PRO A 125 38.91 -12.96 24.99
CA PRO A 125 38.73 -11.75 25.77
C PRO A 125 38.87 -10.51 24.88
N THR A 126 37.79 -9.75 24.75
CA THR A 126 37.77 -8.44 24.09
C THR A 126 38.63 -7.45 24.88
N SER A 127 39.65 -6.87 24.24
CA SER A 127 40.41 -5.77 24.81
C SER A 127 39.51 -4.52 24.89
N SER A 128 39.42 -3.90 26.06
CA SER A 128 38.71 -2.65 26.28
C SER A 128 39.20 -1.54 25.33
N PRO A 129 38.30 -0.72 24.75
CA PRO A 129 38.70 0.44 23.96
C PRO A 129 39.36 1.51 24.86
N PRO A 130 40.31 2.29 24.32
CA PRO A 130 40.96 3.38 25.05
C PRO A 130 39.97 4.51 25.39
N PRO A 131 40.20 5.24 26.49
CA PRO A 131 39.31 6.31 26.92
C PRO A 131 39.29 7.48 25.91
N PRO A 132 38.17 8.22 25.82
CA PRO A 132 38.04 9.35 24.92
C PRO A 132 39.00 10.50 25.29
N PRO A 133 39.48 11.27 24.29
CA PRO A 133 40.33 12.42 24.55
C PRO A 133 39.59 13.52 25.32
N PRO A 134 40.30 14.31 26.15
CA PRO A 134 39.70 15.37 26.96
C PRO A 134 39.10 16.49 26.09
N PRO A 135 38.03 17.16 26.57
CA PRO A 135 37.38 18.25 25.83
C PRO A 135 38.32 19.45 25.66
N ALA A 136 38.32 20.02 24.45
CA ALA A 136 39.07 21.23 24.12
C ALA A 136 38.58 22.43 24.97
N PRO A 137 39.49 23.34 25.38
CA PRO A 137 39.14 24.46 26.23
C PRO A 137 38.33 25.52 25.48
N THR A 138 37.23 25.91 26.11
CA THR A 138 36.41 27.09 25.82
C THR A 138 37.28 28.35 25.90
N SER A 139 37.33 29.14 24.83
CA SER A 139 37.96 30.46 24.82
C SER A 139 36.93 31.52 24.44
N GLU A 140 36.54 32.23 25.49
CA GLU A 140 36.28 33.67 25.63
C GLU A 140 35.24 34.39 24.76
N ALA A 141 34.36 35.06 25.51
CA ALA A 141 33.34 35.99 25.09
C ALA A 141 33.94 37.29 24.47
N PRO A 142 33.23 37.93 23.54
CA PRO A 142 33.65 39.22 22.99
C PRO A 142 33.41 40.36 23.99
N THR A 143 34.36 41.28 24.04
CA THR A 143 34.35 42.57 24.76
C THR A 143 33.21 43.48 24.27
N PRO A 144 32.66 44.37 25.13
CA PRO A 144 31.52 45.21 24.78
C PRO A 144 31.92 46.39 23.90
N THR A 145 31.15 46.63 22.83
CA THR A 145 31.17 47.85 22.02
C THR A 145 30.24 48.90 22.65
N PRO A 146 30.61 50.20 22.69
CA PRO A 146 29.76 51.26 23.24
C PRO A 146 28.61 51.69 22.31
N GLU A 147 27.50 52.08 22.93
CA GLU A 147 26.25 52.61 22.35
C GLU A 147 26.36 54.13 21.99
N PRO A 148 25.32 54.80 21.46
CA PRO A 148 25.21 55.21 20.05
C PRO A 148 25.30 56.74 19.84
N ALA A 149 25.54 57.15 18.58
CA ALA A 149 25.22 58.49 18.11
C ALA A 149 24.37 58.40 16.83
N ALA A 150 23.28 59.16 16.79
CA ALA A 150 22.37 59.34 15.66
C ALA A 150 22.14 60.86 15.47
N PRO A 151 21.55 61.35 14.35
CA PRO A 151 21.58 60.88 12.95
C PRO A 151 21.80 62.05 11.93
N SER A 152 21.63 61.74 10.62
CA SER A 152 21.14 62.61 9.50
C SER A 152 22.15 63.02 8.41
N PRO A 153 21.73 63.22 7.13
CA PRO A 153 20.87 62.39 6.29
C PRO A 153 21.55 61.99 4.95
N GLU A 154 20.89 61.07 4.26
CA GLU A 154 21.22 60.38 3.00
C GLU A 154 21.05 61.24 1.72
N PRO A 155 21.83 60.99 0.66
CA PRO A 155 21.36 61.19 -0.71
C PRO A 155 21.14 59.85 -1.42
N SER A 156 19.97 59.73 -2.05
CA SER A 156 19.43 58.56 -2.75
C SER A 156 20.41 57.83 -3.66
N GLN A 157 20.40 56.49 -3.58
CA GLN A 157 20.87 55.60 -4.63
C GLN A 157 19.76 54.65 -5.10
N SER A 158 19.77 54.42 -6.41
CA SER A 158 18.85 53.61 -7.21
C SER A 158 18.57 52.23 -6.64
N VAL A 159 17.30 51.85 -6.71
CA VAL A 159 16.80 50.51 -6.38
C VAL A 159 17.19 49.47 -7.43
N HIS A 160 17.60 48.33 -6.87
CA HIS A 160 17.83 47.01 -7.42
C HIS A 160 16.91 46.56 -8.58
N ALA A 161 17.52 45.94 -9.60
CA ALA A 161 16.86 44.95 -10.44
C ALA A 161 16.99 43.58 -9.76
N LEU A 162 15.91 43.14 -9.10
CA LEU A 162 15.72 41.77 -8.65
C LEU A 162 15.13 40.97 -9.81
N GLU A 163 15.70 39.79 -10.10
CA GLU A 163 15.13 38.81 -11.02
C GLU A 163 13.68 38.50 -10.66
N ALA A 164 12.83 38.46 -11.68
CA ALA A 164 11.41 38.14 -11.53
C ALA A 164 11.25 36.67 -11.09
N PRO A 165 10.32 36.36 -10.18
CA PRO A 165 10.00 34.99 -9.83
C PRO A 165 9.41 34.26 -11.04
N GLU A 166 9.79 33.00 -11.22
CA GLU A 166 9.18 32.10 -12.22
C GLU A 166 7.64 32.13 -12.10
N PRO A 167 6.90 32.13 -13.22
CA PRO A 167 5.46 32.16 -13.17
C PRO A 167 4.95 30.88 -12.48
N LYS A 168 4.28 31.05 -11.33
CA LYS A 168 3.50 29.97 -10.72
C LYS A 168 2.49 29.47 -11.75
N PRO A 169 2.33 28.14 -11.93
CA PRO A 169 1.27 27.63 -12.77
C PRO A 169 -0.06 28.12 -12.20
N SER A 170 -0.82 28.87 -12.99
CA SER A 170 -2.19 29.23 -12.67
C SER A 170 -3.07 28.01 -12.88
N VAL A 171 -3.09 27.09 -11.91
CA VAL A 171 -4.17 26.10 -11.85
C VAL A 171 -5.39 26.84 -11.33
N SER A 172 -6.23 27.28 -12.26
CA SER A 172 -7.57 27.75 -11.92
C SER A 172 -8.30 26.61 -11.22
N SER A 173 -9.09 26.91 -10.19
CA SER A 173 -9.92 25.94 -9.46
C SER A 173 -11.06 25.34 -10.31
N SER A 174 -10.99 25.45 -11.65
CA SER A 174 -12.02 25.05 -12.61
C SER A 174 -11.60 24.01 -13.66
N ASP A 175 -10.37 23.50 -13.64
CA ASP A 175 -9.93 22.51 -14.63
C ASP A 175 -9.96 21.07 -14.06
N SER A 176 -11.16 20.50 -13.95
CA SER A 176 -11.34 19.08 -13.61
C SER A 176 -10.79 18.18 -14.72
N PHE A 177 -10.16 17.07 -14.37
CA PHE A 177 -9.73 16.04 -15.32
C PHE A 177 -10.90 15.14 -15.72
N PRO A 178 -10.99 14.68 -16.98
CA PRO A 178 -12.02 13.72 -17.39
C PRO A 178 -12.00 12.47 -16.51
N LEU A 179 -13.12 11.74 -16.47
CA LEU A 179 -13.14 10.40 -15.88
C LEU A 179 -12.09 9.53 -16.59
N GLY A 180 -11.24 8.90 -15.79
CA GLY A 180 -10.10 8.13 -16.26
C GLY A 180 -10.18 6.65 -15.92
N ILE A 181 -9.22 5.91 -16.45
CA ILE A 181 -8.99 4.50 -16.12
C ILE A 181 -7.49 4.23 -16.05
N THR A 182 -7.08 3.33 -15.18
CA THR A 182 -5.69 2.87 -15.10
C THR A 182 -5.41 1.78 -16.12
N TYR A 183 -4.15 1.66 -16.55
CA TYR A 183 -3.72 0.66 -17.51
C TYR A 183 -2.42 -0.03 -17.08
N ASP A 184 -2.40 -1.34 -17.26
CA ASP A 184 -1.27 -2.23 -16.96
C ASP A 184 -0.79 -2.91 -18.26
N PRO A 185 0.51 -2.77 -18.62
CA PRO A 185 1.06 -3.28 -19.87
C PRO A 185 1.55 -4.74 -19.79
N TYR A 186 1.41 -5.41 -18.65
CA TYR A 186 1.91 -6.75 -18.45
C TYR A 186 0.86 -7.82 -18.79
N LYS A 187 1.35 -9.02 -19.04
CA LYS A 187 0.55 -10.24 -19.26
C LYS A 187 1.24 -11.44 -18.58
N GLY A 188 0.56 -12.57 -18.60
CA GLY A 188 1.06 -13.81 -18.01
C GLY A 188 0.50 -14.04 -16.61
N SER A 189 1.30 -14.69 -15.77
CA SER A 189 0.93 -15.11 -14.41
C SER A 189 1.99 -14.67 -13.40
N ALA A 190 1.69 -14.79 -12.10
CA ALA A 190 2.62 -14.50 -11.01
C ALA A 190 4.02 -15.15 -11.20
N ASP A 191 4.04 -16.40 -11.68
CA ASP A 191 5.29 -17.14 -11.91
C ASP A 191 5.95 -16.85 -13.26
N LYS A 192 5.26 -16.15 -14.17
CA LYS A 192 5.74 -15.86 -15.52
C LYS A 192 5.16 -14.54 -16.03
N VAL A 193 5.79 -13.46 -15.60
CA VAL A 193 5.46 -12.10 -16.03
C VAL A 193 6.08 -11.85 -17.40
N ASP A 194 5.30 -11.30 -18.32
CA ASP A 194 5.75 -10.91 -19.66
C ASP A 194 5.14 -9.56 -20.06
N CYS A 195 5.75 -8.88 -21.01
CA CYS A 195 5.25 -7.63 -21.55
C CYS A 195 4.25 -7.86 -22.69
N LYS A 196 3.15 -7.11 -22.69
CA LYS A 196 2.32 -6.98 -23.88
C LYS A 196 3.15 -6.34 -25.00
N THR A 197 2.92 -6.83 -26.21
CA THR A 197 3.45 -6.25 -27.44
C THR A 197 2.81 -4.89 -27.72
N ALA A 198 3.44 -4.07 -28.56
CA ALA A 198 2.88 -2.77 -28.96
C ALA A 198 1.48 -2.87 -29.58
N ASP A 199 1.19 -3.96 -30.30
CA ASP A 199 -0.13 -4.20 -30.90
C ASP A 199 -1.17 -4.63 -29.87
N GLU A 200 -0.79 -5.46 -28.89
CA GLU A 200 -1.66 -5.80 -27.75
C GLU A 200 -2.01 -4.55 -26.93
N ILE A 201 -1.01 -3.70 -26.63
CA ILE A 201 -1.23 -2.43 -25.91
C ILE A 201 -2.16 -1.51 -26.72
N ALA A 202 -1.93 -1.35 -28.02
CA ALA A 202 -2.78 -0.52 -28.86
C ALA A 202 -4.22 -1.06 -28.94
N ALA A 203 -4.40 -2.38 -29.02
CA ALA A 203 -5.72 -3.02 -29.01
C ALA A 203 -6.47 -2.78 -27.69
N ASP A 204 -5.77 -2.87 -26.55
CA ASP A 204 -6.34 -2.57 -25.24
C ASP A 204 -6.78 -1.10 -25.11
N PHE A 205 -5.95 -0.15 -25.55
CA PHE A 205 -6.35 1.26 -25.64
C PHE A 205 -7.60 1.44 -26.50
N GLY A 206 -7.77 0.64 -27.55
CA GLY A 206 -8.98 0.63 -28.38
C GLY A 206 -10.27 0.31 -27.64
N LYS A 207 -10.20 -0.38 -26.49
CA LYS A 207 -11.34 -0.74 -25.63
C LYS A 207 -11.65 0.32 -24.57
N MET A 208 -10.70 1.21 -24.25
CA MET A 208 -10.83 2.21 -23.19
C MET A 208 -11.41 3.56 -23.66
N LYS A 209 -12.00 3.63 -24.86
CA LYS A 209 -12.42 4.89 -25.51
C LYS A 209 -13.51 5.68 -24.76
N GLU A 210 -14.24 5.05 -23.84
CA GLU A 210 -15.23 5.77 -23.01
C GLU A 210 -14.57 6.71 -21.98
N PHE A 211 -13.30 6.47 -21.65
CA PHE A 211 -12.55 7.26 -20.67
C PHE A 211 -11.81 8.41 -21.35
N GLY A 212 -11.86 9.61 -20.78
CA GLY A 212 -11.20 10.77 -21.38
C GLY A 212 -9.69 10.83 -21.11
N ILE A 213 -9.20 10.04 -20.15
CA ILE A 213 -7.79 10.00 -19.76
C ILE A 213 -7.37 8.60 -19.29
N VAL A 214 -6.19 8.14 -19.71
CA VAL A 214 -5.64 6.83 -19.29
C VAL A 214 -4.41 7.04 -18.43
N ARG A 215 -4.36 6.42 -17.24
CA ARG A 215 -3.18 6.44 -16.37
C ARG A 215 -2.24 5.29 -16.72
N ILE A 216 -0.97 5.63 -16.94
CA ILE A 216 0.13 4.68 -17.08
C ILE A 216 1.15 4.93 -15.97
N TYR A 217 1.80 3.88 -15.47
CA TYR A 217 2.60 3.94 -14.25
C TYR A 217 4.09 4.29 -14.47
N GLY A 218 4.58 4.17 -15.70
CA GLY A 218 5.99 4.32 -16.02
C GLY A 218 6.28 3.96 -17.48
N ASN A 219 7.56 3.69 -17.78
CA ASN A 219 7.98 3.24 -19.12
C ASN A 219 8.14 1.72 -19.24
N ASP A 220 7.64 0.95 -18.28
CA ASP A 220 7.68 -0.50 -18.35
C ASP A 220 7.05 -1.01 -19.65
N CYS A 221 7.62 -2.10 -20.19
CA CYS A 221 7.25 -2.67 -21.48
C CYS A 221 7.34 -1.69 -22.68
N GLY A 222 8.04 -0.56 -22.52
CA GLY A 222 8.11 0.47 -23.57
C GLY A 222 6.75 1.06 -23.92
N GLN A 223 5.82 1.10 -22.95
CA GLN A 223 4.43 1.47 -23.21
C GLN A 223 4.23 2.93 -23.61
N ILE A 224 5.11 3.86 -23.22
CA ILE A 224 4.89 5.31 -23.38
C ILE A 224 4.69 5.72 -24.86
N PRO A 225 5.55 5.36 -25.82
CA PRO A 225 5.32 5.63 -27.24
C PRO A 225 3.98 5.12 -27.77
N VAL A 226 3.58 3.92 -27.35
CA VAL A 226 2.33 3.28 -27.78
C VAL A 226 1.13 3.99 -27.16
N ALA A 227 1.20 4.32 -25.87
CA ALA A 227 0.17 5.05 -25.15
C ALA A 227 -0.07 6.44 -25.76
N VAL A 228 0.99 7.22 -26.05
CA VAL A 228 0.85 8.55 -26.67
C VAL A 228 0.20 8.45 -28.05
N ARG A 229 0.65 7.48 -28.88
CA ARG A 229 0.05 7.24 -30.20
C ARG A 229 -1.43 6.86 -30.09
N SER A 230 -1.76 5.92 -29.22
CA SER A 230 -3.12 5.40 -29.06
C SER A 230 -4.06 6.43 -28.43
N ALA A 231 -3.62 7.16 -27.41
CA ALA A 231 -4.40 8.22 -26.78
C ALA A 231 -4.75 9.32 -27.80
N LYS A 232 -3.79 9.74 -28.63
CA LYS A 232 -4.04 10.69 -29.71
C LYS A 232 -5.09 10.19 -30.71
N LEU A 233 -4.98 8.93 -31.15
CA LEU A 233 -5.94 8.33 -32.10
C LEU A 233 -7.34 8.24 -31.50
N ASN A 234 -7.45 8.03 -30.20
CA ASN A 234 -8.72 7.91 -29.48
C ASN A 234 -9.29 9.25 -29.00
N GLY A 235 -8.55 10.36 -29.13
CA GLY A 235 -8.95 11.65 -28.54
C GLY A 235 -8.89 11.68 -27.01
N GLN A 236 -8.06 10.85 -26.40
CA GLN A 236 -7.85 10.75 -24.96
C GLN A 236 -6.61 11.54 -24.53
N LYS A 237 -6.55 11.89 -23.24
CA LYS A 237 -5.32 12.33 -22.57
C LYS A 237 -4.63 11.15 -21.87
N LEU A 238 -3.44 11.40 -21.35
CA LEU A 238 -2.69 10.49 -20.49
C LEU A 238 -2.44 11.13 -19.12
N MET A 239 -2.52 10.34 -18.07
CA MET A 239 -1.78 10.58 -16.84
C MET A 239 -0.48 9.80 -16.93
N GLY A 240 0.64 10.51 -17.05
CA GLY A 240 1.97 9.88 -17.12
C GLY A 240 2.48 9.54 -15.73
N GLY A 241 3.09 8.37 -15.57
CA GLY A 241 3.78 8.00 -14.34
C GLY A 241 5.29 7.99 -14.53
N ILE A 242 6.01 8.36 -13.48
CA ILE A 242 7.45 8.15 -13.33
C ILE A 242 7.64 7.38 -12.04
N TYR A 243 7.92 6.06 -12.11
CA TYR A 243 8.01 5.23 -10.91
C TYR A 243 9.37 5.37 -10.20
N ALA A 244 9.72 6.60 -9.84
CA ALA A 244 10.95 6.93 -9.12
C ALA A 244 10.89 6.44 -7.65
N PRO A 245 12.04 6.09 -7.04
CA PRO A 245 13.38 6.05 -7.61
C PRO A 245 13.69 4.75 -8.37
N LEU A 246 12.72 3.86 -8.57
CA LEU A 246 12.92 2.57 -9.25
C LEU A 246 13.15 2.73 -10.77
N GLN A 247 12.63 3.81 -11.35
CA GLN A 247 12.93 4.25 -12.70
C GLN A 247 13.73 5.56 -12.68
N SER A 248 14.64 5.71 -13.66
CA SER A 248 15.34 6.96 -13.90
C SER A 248 14.38 8.03 -14.42
N ILE A 249 14.33 9.17 -13.71
CA ILE A 249 13.52 10.33 -14.10
C ILE A 249 13.86 10.76 -15.53
N ASP A 250 15.15 10.91 -15.85
CA ASP A 250 15.60 11.41 -17.15
C ASP A 250 15.25 10.45 -18.29
N GLU A 251 15.32 9.14 -18.06
CA GLU A 251 14.95 8.14 -19.07
C GLU A 251 13.46 8.16 -19.37
N VAL A 252 12.62 8.21 -18.32
CA VAL A 252 11.16 8.25 -18.48
C VAL A 252 10.72 9.56 -19.12
N VAL A 253 11.25 10.71 -18.67
CA VAL A 253 10.97 12.02 -19.28
C VAL A 253 11.45 12.06 -20.73
N GLY A 254 12.61 11.49 -21.03
CA GLY A 254 13.12 11.35 -22.39
C GLY A 254 12.19 10.52 -23.29
N ALA A 255 11.67 9.39 -22.78
CA ALA A 255 10.70 8.57 -23.48
C ALA A 255 9.38 9.33 -23.75
N MET A 256 8.88 10.08 -22.76
CA MET A 256 7.70 10.94 -22.93
C MET A 256 7.95 12.02 -23.98
N ALA A 257 9.07 12.73 -23.91
CA ALA A 257 9.42 13.80 -24.85
C ALA A 257 9.58 13.28 -26.28
N GLY A 258 10.26 12.13 -26.44
CA GLY A 258 10.40 11.45 -27.72
C GLY A 258 9.04 11.06 -28.32
N ALA A 259 8.18 10.44 -27.51
CA ALA A 259 6.84 10.04 -27.94
C ALA A 259 5.95 11.24 -28.30
N VAL A 260 5.97 12.31 -27.51
CA VAL A 260 5.23 13.56 -27.77
C VAL A 260 5.70 14.21 -29.06
N LYS A 261 7.01 14.29 -29.29
CA LYS A 261 7.57 14.79 -30.55
C LYS A 261 7.15 13.94 -31.74
N GLN A 262 7.31 12.62 -31.63
CA GLN A 262 7.09 11.69 -32.74
C GLN A 262 5.61 11.56 -33.11
N TYR A 263 4.73 11.40 -32.12
CA TYR A 263 3.32 11.06 -32.36
C TYR A 263 2.37 12.22 -32.14
N ASN A 264 2.73 13.21 -31.31
CA ASN A 264 1.88 14.37 -31.02
C ASN A 264 2.43 15.73 -31.49
N GLY A 265 3.41 15.73 -32.40
CA GLY A 265 3.93 16.96 -33.01
C GLY A 265 4.58 17.93 -32.01
N GLY A 266 5.05 17.41 -30.87
CA GLY A 266 5.62 18.23 -29.79
C GLY A 266 4.59 18.84 -28.84
N ASN A 267 3.28 18.62 -29.05
CA ASN A 267 2.27 19.15 -28.15
C ASN A 267 2.15 18.30 -26.87
N TRP A 268 2.52 18.87 -25.74
CA TRP A 268 2.45 18.23 -24.43
C TRP A 268 1.04 18.13 -23.83
N ASP A 269 0.02 18.76 -24.42
CA ASP A 269 -1.37 18.70 -23.97
C ASP A 269 -1.97 17.28 -23.94
N ILE A 270 -1.30 16.31 -24.58
CA ILE A 270 -1.67 14.90 -24.49
C ILE A 270 -1.51 14.36 -23.06
N PHE A 271 -0.56 14.88 -22.29
CA PHE A 271 -0.44 14.58 -20.86
C PHE A 271 -1.27 15.60 -20.06
N GLY A 272 -2.28 15.12 -19.34
CA GLY A 272 -3.10 15.96 -18.47
C GLY A 272 -2.43 16.27 -17.14
N LEU A 273 -1.73 15.29 -16.59
CA LEU A 273 -1.01 15.34 -15.31
C LEU A 273 0.09 14.28 -15.32
N VAL A 274 1.13 14.47 -14.51
CA VAL A 274 2.22 13.51 -14.34
C VAL A 274 2.42 13.19 -12.86
N SER A 275 2.36 11.90 -12.50
CA SER A 275 2.74 11.44 -11.17
C SER A 275 4.22 11.06 -11.12
N VAL A 276 4.81 11.30 -9.97
CA VAL A 276 6.18 10.94 -9.62
C VAL A 276 6.07 10.07 -8.39
N GLU A 277 6.53 8.83 -8.50
CA GLU A 277 6.29 7.75 -7.54
C GLU A 277 4.82 7.26 -7.45
N ASN A 278 4.61 6.12 -6.77
CA ASN A 278 3.29 5.62 -6.36
C ASN A 278 3.39 4.85 -5.04
N GLU A 279 2.75 5.37 -4.00
CA GLU A 279 2.57 4.82 -2.65
C GLU A 279 3.86 4.52 -1.88
N ARG A 280 4.94 5.25 -2.17
CA ARG A 280 6.25 4.99 -1.55
C ARG A 280 6.31 5.43 -0.08
N VAL A 281 5.58 6.49 0.28
CA VAL A 281 5.44 6.95 1.67
C VAL A 281 4.49 6.04 2.45
N ASN A 282 3.39 5.59 1.83
CA ASN A 282 2.53 4.55 2.38
C ASN A 282 3.33 3.28 2.71
N ALA A 283 4.14 2.80 1.77
CA ALA A 283 5.02 1.64 1.91
C ALA A 283 6.23 1.86 2.85
N LYS A 284 6.36 3.03 3.48
CA LYS A 284 7.49 3.42 4.36
C LYS A 284 8.86 3.32 3.69
N ALA A 285 8.88 3.36 2.36
CA ALA A 285 10.07 3.21 1.56
C ALA A 285 10.63 4.56 1.08
N MET A 286 9.90 5.64 1.33
CA MET A 286 10.32 7.04 1.24
C MET A 286 9.72 7.84 2.39
N THR A 287 10.41 8.86 2.87
CA THR A 287 9.81 9.88 3.73
C THR A 287 9.03 10.89 2.88
N ALA A 288 8.17 11.70 3.51
CA ALA A 288 7.51 12.81 2.82
C ALA A 288 8.52 13.80 2.19
N SER A 289 9.67 14.02 2.84
CA SER A 289 10.73 14.90 2.34
C SER A 289 11.45 14.30 1.13
N ASP A 290 11.61 12.98 1.10
CA ASP A 290 12.16 12.30 -0.08
C ASP A 290 11.21 12.46 -1.27
N ALA A 291 9.91 12.22 -1.06
CA ALA A 291 8.90 12.40 -2.10
C ALA A 291 8.88 13.84 -2.63
N GLN A 292 8.93 14.85 -1.74
CA GLN A 292 9.04 16.26 -2.13
C GLN A 292 10.25 16.51 -3.04
N SER A 293 11.43 16.01 -2.65
CA SER A 293 12.67 16.18 -3.39
C SER A 293 12.62 15.48 -4.76
N THR A 294 12.00 14.30 -4.85
CA THR A 294 11.82 13.56 -6.11
C THR A 294 10.85 14.28 -7.04
N ILE A 295 9.75 14.82 -6.53
CA ILE A 295 8.79 15.63 -7.31
C ILE A 295 9.48 16.85 -7.92
N GLU A 296 10.33 17.55 -7.15
CA GLU A 296 11.05 18.74 -7.64
C GLU A 296 12.04 18.39 -8.76
N GLN A 297 12.78 17.30 -8.63
CA GLN A 297 13.69 16.80 -9.67
C GLN A 297 12.93 16.44 -10.95
N ALA A 298 11.86 15.66 -10.82
CA ALA A 298 11.03 15.27 -11.96
C ALA A 298 10.35 16.47 -12.62
N ARG A 299 9.82 17.42 -11.83
CA ARG A 299 9.27 18.67 -12.35
C ARG A 299 10.31 19.41 -13.18
N LYS A 300 11.53 19.58 -12.67
CA LYS A 300 12.59 20.28 -13.40
C LYS A 300 12.87 19.61 -14.75
N ALA A 301 13.03 18.29 -14.78
CA ALA A 301 13.25 17.54 -16.01
C ALA A 301 12.08 17.68 -17.00
N LEU A 302 10.84 17.54 -16.52
CA LEU A 302 9.63 17.70 -17.32
C LEU A 302 9.50 19.10 -17.93
N ARG A 303 9.77 20.15 -17.14
CA ARG A 303 9.72 21.55 -17.60
C ARG A 303 10.79 21.82 -18.66
N GLN A 304 12.00 21.29 -18.49
CA GLN A 304 13.06 21.35 -19.49
C GLN A 304 12.68 20.63 -20.80
N ALA A 305 11.92 19.54 -20.72
CA ALA A 305 11.40 18.82 -21.88
C ALA A 305 10.18 19.49 -22.54
N GLY A 306 9.60 20.51 -21.92
CA GLY A 306 8.49 21.31 -22.44
C GLY A 306 7.11 21.02 -21.83
N TYR A 307 7.01 20.09 -20.86
CA TYR A 307 5.76 19.84 -20.14
C TYR A 307 5.58 20.85 -19.01
N ASN A 308 4.50 21.65 -19.07
CA ASN A 308 4.17 22.66 -18.06
C ASN A 308 2.94 22.32 -17.20
N GLY A 309 2.35 21.13 -17.39
CA GLY A 309 1.17 20.70 -16.64
C GLY A 309 1.47 20.23 -15.21
N PRO A 310 0.44 19.83 -14.45
CA PRO A 310 0.55 19.42 -13.05
C PRO A 310 1.48 18.22 -12.84
N VAL A 311 2.28 18.30 -11.77
CA VAL A 311 3.18 17.26 -11.29
C VAL A 311 2.96 17.03 -9.79
N GLY A 312 2.90 15.78 -9.34
CA GLY A 312 2.74 15.44 -7.94
C GLY A 312 3.09 13.99 -7.62
N ALA A 313 3.00 13.64 -6.34
CA ALA A 313 3.11 12.28 -5.83
C ALA A 313 1.75 11.60 -5.73
N VAL A 314 1.70 10.29 -5.91
CA VAL A 314 0.50 9.47 -5.68
C VAL A 314 0.67 8.68 -4.40
N GLU A 315 -0.24 8.87 -3.45
CA GLU A 315 -0.20 8.18 -2.16
C GLU A 315 -1.58 7.68 -1.76
N THR A 316 -1.67 6.79 -0.76
CA THR A 316 -2.98 6.45 -0.19
C THR A 316 -3.56 7.64 0.59
N ALA A 317 -4.89 7.76 0.66
CA ALA A 317 -5.52 8.81 1.46
C ALA A 317 -5.01 8.86 2.93
N PRO A 318 -4.88 7.72 3.65
CA PRO A 318 -4.26 7.72 4.97
C PRO A 318 -2.82 8.24 4.98
N ALA A 319 -1.98 7.80 4.04
CA ALA A 319 -0.58 8.24 3.98
C ALA A 319 -0.46 9.74 3.77
N VAL A 320 -1.30 10.34 2.91
CA VAL A 320 -1.35 11.80 2.71
C VAL A 320 -1.84 12.53 3.94
N ILE A 321 -2.88 12.03 4.61
CA ILE A 321 -3.44 12.66 5.83
C ILE A 321 -2.38 12.67 6.95
N ASP A 322 -1.64 11.58 7.10
CA ASP A 322 -0.58 11.45 8.11
C ASP A 322 0.69 12.23 7.72
N ASN A 323 0.89 12.49 6.43
CA ASN A 323 2.08 13.15 5.88
C ASN A 323 1.71 14.30 4.93
N PRO A 324 1.03 15.36 5.41
CA PRO A 324 0.51 16.44 4.55
C PRO A 324 1.62 17.24 3.84
N GLY A 325 2.89 17.06 4.24
CA GLY A 325 4.05 17.62 3.54
C GLY A 325 4.10 17.23 2.06
N VAL A 326 3.67 16.02 1.69
CA VAL A 326 3.61 15.57 0.28
C VAL A 326 2.73 16.48 -0.58
N CYS A 327 1.71 17.10 0.04
CA CYS A 327 0.85 18.05 -0.65
C CYS A 327 1.53 19.38 -0.95
N THR A 328 2.59 19.78 -0.25
CA THR A 328 3.20 21.11 -0.41
C THR A 328 3.81 21.28 -1.80
N THR A 329 4.58 20.29 -2.27
CA THR A 329 5.25 20.34 -3.56
C THR A 329 4.40 19.78 -4.70
N SER A 330 3.32 19.05 -4.45
CA SER A 330 2.43 18.56 -5.51
C SER A 330 1.53 19.68 -6.06
N ASP A 331 1.40 19.82 -7.38
CA ASP A 331 0.54 20.85 -7.99
C ASP A 331 -0.95 20.58 -7.74
N VAL A 332 -1.33 19.30 -7.75
CA VAL A 332 -2.61 18.75 -7.31
C VAL A 332 -2.35 17.58 -6.37
N VAL A 333 -3.28 17.26 -5.48
CA VAL A 333 -3.15 16.11 -4.58
C VAL A 333 -3.65 14.87 -5.31
N MET A 334 -2.77 13.91 -5.56
CA MET A 334 -3.11 12.66 -6.23
C MET A 334 -3.18 11.54 -5.19
N VAL A 335 -4.33 10.85 -5.12
CA VAL A 335 -4.53 9.83 -4.07
C VAL A 335 -5.21 8.57 -4.60
N ASN A 336 -4.74 7.43 -4.14
CA ASN A 336 -5.44 6.15 -4.31
C ASN A 336 -6.42 5.97 -3.14
N ILE A 337 -7.68 5.66 -3.47
CA ILE A 337 -8.76 5.50 -2.50
C ILE A 337 -9.63 4.32 -2.89
N HIS A 338 -9.47 3.20 -2.19
CA HIS A 338 -10.27 1.99 -2.40
C HIS A 338 -11.16 1.73 -1.20
N ALA A 339 -12.48 1.79 -1.43
CA ALA A 339 -13.47 1.40 -0.44
C ALA A 339 -13.37 -0.08 -0.05
N TRP A 340 -12.80 -0.92 -0.92
CA TRP A 340 -12.54 -2.34 -0.67
C TRP A 340 -11.84 -2.54 0.67
N PHE A 341 -10.75 -1.82 0.95
CA PHE A 341 -9.96 -2.02 2.17
C PHE A 341 -10.58 -1.47 3.45
N ASP A 342 -11.75 -0.81 3.39
CA ASP A 342 -12.45 -0.36 4.60
C ASP A 342 -13.40 -1.45 5.13
N PRO A 343 -13.24 -1.89 6.39
CA PRO A 343 -14.05 -2.97 6.94
C PRO A 343 -15.54 -2.62 7.11
N ASN A 344 -15.89 -1.33 7.03
CA ASN A 344 -17.24 -0.85 7.31
C ASN A 344 -18.02 -0.49 6.04
N THR A 345 -17.42 -0.64 4.86
CA THR A 345 -18.00 -0.17 3.60
C THR A 345 -18.45 -1.33 2.73
N LYS A 346 -19.73 -1.31 2.34
CA LYS A 346 -20.27 -2.21 1.34
C LYS A 346 -19.98 -1.67 -0.05
N ALA A 347 -19.91 -2.56 -1.03
CA ALA A 347 -19.72 -2.19 -2.44
C ALA A 347 -20.66 -1.07 -2.91
N ALA A 348 -21.96 -1.14 -2.58
CA ALA A 348 -22.94 -0.12 -2.98
C ALA A 348 -22.69 1.28 -2.40
N ASP A 349 -21.86 1.41 -1.37
CA ASP A 349 -21.51 2.68 -0.72
C ASP A 349 -20.10 3.18 -1.08
N ALA A 350 -19.38 2.47 -1.97
CA ALA A 350 -18.01 2.78 -2.36
C ALA A 350 -17.81 4.24 -2.81
N GLY A 351 -18.71 4.79 -3.65
CA GLY A 351 -18.60 6.17 -4.11
C GLY A 351 -18.70 7.19 -2.97
N LYS A 352 -19.62 6.97 -2.02
CA LYS A 352 -19.78 7.85 -0.85
C LYS A 352 -18.55 7.80 0.05
N PHE A 353 -18.00 6.62 0.26
CA PHE A 353 -16.75 6.43 1.00
C PHE A 353 -15.62 7.24 0.36
N VAL A 354 -15.38 7.05 -0.94
CA VAL A 354 -14.33 7.78 -1.68
C VAL A 354 -14.51 9.29 -1.53
N LYS A 355 -15.74 9.79 -1.65
CA LYS A 355 -16.06 11.21 -1.45
C LYS A 355 -15.75 11.71 -0.04
N SER A 356 -16.01 10.90 0.99
CA SER A 356 -15.67 11.26 2.38
C SER A 356 -14.16 11.31 2.62
N GLU A 357 -13.39 10.39 2.02
CA GLU A 357 -11.93 10.38 2.13
C GLU A 357 -11.30 11.57 1.40
N ILE A 358 -11.84 11.96 0.23
CA ILE A 358 -11.45 13.22 -0.44
C ILE A 358 -11.62 14.42 0.48
N ALA A 359 -12.71 14.50 1.25
CA ALA A 359 -12.94 15.61 2.18
C ALA A 359 -11.89 15.66 3.30
N ARG A 360 -11.46 14.49 3.80
CA ARG A 360 -10.39 14.38 4.80
C ARG A 360 -9.03 14.78 4.22
N VAL A 361 -8.70 14.30 3.02
CA VAL A 361 -7.48 14.67 2.31
C VAL A 361 -7.44 16.18 2.03
N LYS A 362 -8.54 16.76 1.52
CA LYS A 362 -8.65 18.22 1.32
C LYS A 362 -8.39 19.00 2.60
N LYS A 363 -8.94 18.54 3.74
CA LYS A 363 -8.70 19.17 5.04
C LYS A 363 -7.22 19.12 5.45
N ALA A 364 -6.56 17.98 5.26
CA ALA A 364 -5.14 17.81 5.56
C ALA A 364 -4.24 18.66 4.65
N CYS A 365 -4.62 18.84 3.39
CA CYS A 365 -3.83 19.50 2.35
C CYS A 365 -4.25 20.94 2.04
N GLY A 366 -4.84 21.64 3.02
CA GLY A 366 -5.14 23.07 2.91
C GLY A 366 -6.17 23.42 1.83
N GLY A 367 -7.07 22.49 1.49
CA GLY A 367 -8.11 22.68 0.49
C GLY A 367 -7.65 22.51 -0.96
N LYS A 368 -6.41 22.05 -1.20
CA LYS A 368 -5.89 21.77 -2.54
C LYS A 368 -6.80 20.80 -3.30
N HIS A 369 -6.89 20.97 -4.63
CA HIS A 369 -7.64 20.07 -5.51
C HIS A 369 -7.11 18.64 -5.40
N VAL A 370 -8.03 17.69 -5.23
CA VAL A 370 -7.74 16.27 -5.07
C VAL A 370 -8.23 15.53 -6.31
N VAL A 371 -7.36 14.72 -6.89
CA VAL A 371 -7.63 13.80 -7.99
C VAL A 371 -7.48 12.38 -7.46
N VAL A 372 -8.51 11.55 -7.59
CA VAL A 372 -8.45 10.15 -7.19
C VAL A 372 -7.82 9.34 -8.31
N THR A 373 -6.59 8.88 -8.10
CA THR A 373 -5.79 8.26 -9.16
C THR A 373 -5.96 6.76 -9.28
N GLU A 374 -6.57 6.14 -8.28
CA GLU A 374 -7.13 4.78 -8.31
C GLU A 374 -8.36 4.71 -7.38
N SER A 375 -9.42 4.10 -7.88
CA SER A 375 -10.52 3.59 -7.08
C SER A 375 -11.22 2.46 -7.81
N GLY A 376 -11.57 1.40 -7.10
CA GLY A 376 -12.18 0.23 -7.71
C GLY A 376 -12.73 -0.74 -6.70
N TRP A 377 -13.09 -1.92 -7.18
CA TRP A 377 -13.54 -3.04 -6.37
C TRP A 377 -13.22 -4.35 -7.12
N PRO A 378 -12.70 -5.40 -6.46
CA PRO A 378 -12.38 -6.64 -7.15
C PRO A 378 -13.62 -7.50 -7.39
N HIS A 379 -13.68 -8.19 -8.52
CA HIS A 379 -14.79 -9.12 -8.82
C HIS A 379 -14.58 -10.53 -8.25
N GLN A 380 -13.38 -10.82 -7.74
CA GLN A 380 -13.02 -12.09 -7.11
C GLN A 380 -11.92 -11.88 -6.05
N GLY A 381 -11.81 -12.79 -5.09
CA GLY A 381 -10.92 -12.73 -3.94
C GLY A 381 -11.63 -13.27 -2.70
N ASP A 382 -10.99 -13.11 -1.54
CA ASP A 382 -11.60 -13.41 -0.25
C ASP A 382 -12.44 -12.23 0.24
N ASN A 383 -13.66 -12.51 0.70
CA ASN A 383 -14.48 -11.51 1.36
C ASN A 383 -13.86 -11.12 2.71
N HIS A 384 -14.05 -9.86 3.13
CA HIS A 384 -13.74 -9.44 4.48
C HIS A 384 -14.75 -8.43 5.00
N ASP A 385 -15.10 -8.55 6.28
CA ASP A 385 -16.05 -7.65 6.95
C ASP A 385 -17.34 -7.38 6.14
N GLN A 386 -17.56 -6.15 5.68
CA GLN A 386 -18.69 -5.77 4.82
C GLN A 386 -18.35 -5.77 3.32
N ALA A 387 -17.09 -5.98 2.97
CA ALA A 387 -16.60 -6.01 1.60
C ALA A 387 -16.71 -7.43 1.02
N VAL A 388 -17.57 -7.58 0.01
CA VAL A 388 -17.76 -8.83 -0.73
C VAL A 388 -17.11 -8.72 -2.10
N ALA A 389 -16.24 -9.66 -2.45
CA ALA A 389 -15.72 -9.83 -3.80
C ALA A 389 -16.68 -10.69 -4.63
N SER A 390 -17.35 -10.07 -5.60
CA SER A 390 -18.15 -10.76 -6.61
C SER A 390 -18.33 -9.85 -7.83
N PRO A 391 -18.69 -10.40 -9.01
CA PRO A 391 -19.04 -9.59 -10.17
C PRO A 391 -20.19 -8.59 -9.89
N GLU A 392 -21.21 -9.01 -9.12
CA GLU A 392 -22.32 -8.15 -8.73
C GLU A 392 -21.89 -7.05 -7.76
N ALA A 393 -21.00 -7.36 -6.82
CA ALA A 393 -20.45 -6.39 -5.89
C ALA A 393 -19.57 -5.36 -6.62
N GLN A 394 -18.67 -5.80 -7.50
CA GLN A 394 -17.88 -4.89 -8.34
C GLN A 394 -18.80 -3.97 -9.15
N LYS A 395 -19.82 -4.53 -9.82
CA LYS A 395 -20.78 -3.71 -10.57
C LYS A 395 -21.48 -2.67 -9.69
N ALA A 396 -21.88 -3.03 -8.47
CA ALA A 396 -22.48 -2.10 -7.51
C ALA A 396 -21.51 -0.99 -7.08
N ALA A 397 -20.25 -1.33 -6.82
CA ALA A 397 -19.20 -0.38 -6.45
C ALA A 397 -18.87 0.59 -7.58
N ILE A 398 -18.63 0.09 -8.79
CA ILE A 398 -18.35 0.95 -9.96
C ILE A 398 -19.55 1.85 -10.26
N SER A 399 -20.78 1.35 -10.11
CA SER A 399 -22.00 2.18 -10.26
C SER A 399 -22.08 3.27 -9.18
N SER A 400 -21.75 2.93 -7.92
CA SER A 400 -21.70 3.88 -6.79
C SER A 400 -20.66 4.97 -7.01
N ILE A 401 -19.46 4.60 -7.47
CA ILE A 401 -18.38 5.54 -7.81
C ILE A 401 -18.81 6.45 -8.96
N ARG A 402 -19.33 5.91 -10.07
CA ARG A 402 -19.78 6.72 -11.23
C ARG A 402 -20.98 7.62 -10.90
N ALA A 403 -21.75 7.32 -9.86
CA ALA A 403 -22.83 8.20 -9.39
C ALA A 403 -22.33 9.45 -8.65
N GLU A 404 -21.16 9.37 -8.01
CA GLU A 404 -20.55 10.48 -7.28
C GLU A 404 -19.50 11.24 -8.12
N PHE A 405 -18.93 10.60 -9.14
CA PHE A 405 -17.80 11.12 -9.91
C PHE A 405 -18.03 11.04 -11.42
N SER A 406 -18.06 12.21 -12.07
CA SER A 406 -18.00 12.36 -13.54
C SER A 406 -16.62 12.81 -14.06
N SER A 407 -15.71 13.13 -13.14
CA SER A 407 -14.39 13.74 -13.38
C SER A 407 -13.48 13.52 -12.16
N ASP A 408 -12.19 13.80 -12.30
CA ASP A 408 -11.17 13.73 -11.23
C ASP A 408 -11.04 12.37 -10.54
N LEU A 409 -11.39 11.29 -11.25
CA LEU A 409 -11.27 9.93 -10.75
C LEU A 409 -10.82 8.97 -11.84
N PHE A 410 -9.92 8.06 -11.51
CA PHE A 410 -9.49 6.96 -12.34
C PHE A 410 -10.02 5.64 -11.77
N LEU A 411 -10.80 4.91 -12.57
CA LEU A 411 -11.20 3.55 -12.21
C LEU A 411 -9.99 2.63 -12.26
N PHE A 412 -9.85 1.81 -11.22
CA PHE A 412 -8.84 0.76 -11.13
C PHE A 412 -9.49 -0.62 -11.24
N ASN A 413 -9.17 -1.45 -12.22
CA ASN A 413 -8.25 -1.26 -13.37
C ASN A 413 -8.96 -1.60 -14.68
N ALA A 414 -8.41 -1.21 -15.84
CA ALA A 414 -9.00 -1.55 -17.14
C ALA A 414 -9.22 -3.05 -17.31
N PHE A 415 -8.20 -3.86 -17.03
CA PHE A 415 -8.23 -5.31 -17.22
C PHE A 415 -7.67 -6.00 -15.98
N ASP A 416 -8.04 -7.27 -15.81
CA ASP A 416 -7.45 -8.14 -14.79
C ASP A 416 -5.93 -8.27 -15.00
N THR A 417 -5.21 -8.20 -13.89
CA THR A 417 -3.74 -8.22 -13.85
C THR A 417 -3.25 -9.55 -13.30
N LEU A 418 -3.44 -10.61 -14.08
CA LEU A 418 -3.14 -11.99 -13.67
C LEU A 418 -1.66 -12.25 -13.36
N TRP A 419 -0.77 -11.37 -13.83
CA TRP A 419 0.66 -11.39 -13.56
C TRP A 419 1.00 -11.03 -12.11
N LYS A 420 0.10 -10.35 -11.39
CA LYS A 420 0.32 -10.00 -9.99
C LYS A 420 0.20 -11.22 -9.09
N SER A 421 0.82 -11.14 -7.92
CA SER A 421 0.65 -12.13 -6.85
C SER A 421 -0.51 -11.74 -5.96
N ASP A 422 -1.26 -12.75 -5.52
CA ASP A 422 -2.29 -12.60 -4.50
C ASP A 422 -1.65 -12.82 -3.12
N ASP A 423 -2.07 -12.02 -2.15
CA ASP A 423 -1.69 -12.23 -0.76
C ASP A 423 -2.83 -11.87 0.21
N ALA A 424 -2.65 -12.24 1.48
CA ALA A 424 -3.65 -11.99 2.51
C ALA A 424 -3.85 -10.50 2.82
N SER A 425 -2.86 -9.63 2.54
CA SER A 425 -2.98 -8.19 2.79
C SER A 425 -3.94 -7.50 1.81
N THR A 426 -4.11 -8.13 0.64
CA THR A 426 -5.02 -7.70 -0.43
C THR A 426 -6.27 -8.57 -0.50
N PHE A 427 -6.45 -9.49 0.45
CA PHE A 427 -7.53 -10.47 0.48
C PHE A 427 -7.58 -11.31 -0.81
N ASN A 428 -6.42 -11.71 -1.32
CA ASN A 428 -6.25 -12.51 -2.54
C ASN A 428 -6.99 -11.94 -3.76
N ALA A 429 -7.05 -10.61 -3.88
CA ALA A 429 -7.88 -9.92 -4.87
C ALA A 429 -7.09 -9.21 -5.98
N GLU A 430 -5.75 -9.11 -5.87
CA GLU A 430 -4.90 -8.29 -6.76
C GLU A 430 -5.04 -8.58 -8.25
N LYS A 431 -5.41 -9.81 -8.61
CA LYS A 431 -5.58 -10.20 -10.00
C LYS A 431 -6.89 -9.74 -10.64
N TYR A 432 -7.91 -9.37 -9.85
CA TYR A 432 -9.32 -9.37 -10.27
C TYR A 432 -9.99 -7.99 -10.23
N TRP A 433 -9.25 -6.92 -10.51
CA TRP A 433 -9.75 -5.54 -10.49
C TRP A 433 -10.26 -5.04 -11.84
N GLY A 434 -10.18 -5.84 -12.90
CA GLY A 434 -10.58 -5.46 -14.26
C GLY A 434 -12.06 -5.07 -14.33
N VAL A 435 -12.36 -3.99 -15.04
CA VAL A 435 -13.74 -3.48 -15.24
C VAL A 435 -14.24 -3.58 -16.69
N LEU A 436 -13.38 -4.02 -17.63
CA LEU A 436 -13.68 -4.14 -19.07
C LEU A 436 -13.61 -5.56 -19.61
#